data_AF-A0A1Q6LA25-F1
#
_entry.id   AF-A0A1Q6LA25-F1
#
_cell.length_a   1.000
_cell.length_b   1.000
_cell.length_c   1.000
_cell.angle_alpha   90.00
_cell.angle_beta   90.00
_cell.angle_gamma   90.00
#
_symmetry.space_group_name_H-M   'P 1'
#
loop_
_entity.id
_entity.type
_entity.pdbx_description
1 polymer ?
#
loop_
_entity_poly.entity_id
_entity_poly.type
_entity_poly.pdbx_seq_one_letter_code
_entity_poly.pdbx_strand_id
1 'polypeptide(L)'
;MTIINKDVDLYITGSNAYLLSSKLATLLTGRYIEIKMLPLSFKEYLSSFEDKTDLSRKFRDYLRYSSFPQAVQLYKVNPENINLFLDGIYNTILFKDVMQRKGITDKNVLEKVTKYLYDNIGNRTSIKSISDNIEGIERNSSYNTISNYVDALIDSYLIFKVNRYDIKRTEFLKTQEKYYAIIGLRYYMLGQKSNKDMGHILENVVYLVIKLH
;
A
#
# COMPACT_ATOMS: atom_id res chain seq x y z
N MET A 1 20.56 -21.41 13.25
CA MET A 1 20.45 -22.33 12.11
C MET A 1 21.53 -21.94 11.12
N THR A 2 22.71 -22.54 11.23
CA THR A 2 23.82 -22.29 10.29
C THR A 2 23.67 -23.31 9.18
N ILE A 3 23.17 -22.88 8.02
CA ILE A 3 23.10 -23.75 6.84
C ILE A 3 24.52 -23.80 6.26
N ILE A 4 25.23 -24.88 6.56
CA ILE A 4 26.58 -25.18 6.07
C ILE A 4 26.44 -26.20 4.95
N ASN A 5 25.78 -25.81 3.85
CA ASN A 5 25.84 -26.57 2.61
C ASN A 5 26.04 -25.58 1.46
N LYS A 6 27.14 -25.71 0.72
CA LYS A 6 27.63 -24.68 -0.20
C LYS A 6 26.85 -24.61 -1.52
N ASP A 7 25.99 -25.60 -1.79
CA ASP A 7 25.27 -25.75 -3.06
C ASP A 7 23.73 -25.70 -2.89
N VAL A 8 23.23 -24.87 -1.96
CA VAL A 8 21.78 -24.73 -1.74
C VAL A 8 21.37 -23.26 -1.69
N ASP A 9 20.48 -22.88 -2.61
CA ASP A 9 19.78 -21.59 -2.54
C ASP A 9 18.48 -21.74 -1.73
N LEU A 10 18.34 -20.96 -0.66
CA LEU A 10 17.15 -20.94 0.19
C LEU A 10 16.28 -19.73 -0.13
N TYR A 11 15.06 -20.00 -0.60
CA TYR A 11 14.04 -18.97 -0.84
C TYR A 11 12.95 -19.08 0.23
N ILE A 12 12.70 -17.98 0.94
CA ILE A 12 11.59 -17.85 1.89
C ILE A 12 10.62 -16.83 1.31
N THR A 13 9.39 -17.26 1.03
CA THR A 13 8.31 -16.38 0.59
C THR A 13 7.31 -16.18 1.72
N GLY A 14 6.72 -15.00 1.75
CA GLY A 14 5.67 -14.67 2.71
C GLY A 14 4.86 -13.50 2.18
N SER A 15 3.55 -13.56 2.36
CA SER A 15 2.64 -12.48 1.98
C SER A 15 2.68 -11.30 2.97
N ASN A 16 3.67 -11.24 3.86
CA ASN A 16 3.72 -10.29 4.94
C ASN A 16 5.14 -9.75 5.21
N ALA A 17 5.26 -8.44 5.34
CA ALA A 17 6.49 -7.68 5.59
C ALA A 17 7.28 -8.15 6.82
N TYR A 18 6.57 -8.51 7.89
CA TYR A 18 7.13 -8.79 9.21
C TYR A 18 7.85 -10.13 9.28
N LEU A 19 7.43 -11.11 8.45
CA LEU A 19 8.09 -12.41 8.34
C LEU A 19 9.57 -12.21 8.02
N LEU A 20 9.90 -11.21 7.20
CA LEU A 20 11.27 -10.89 6.84
C LEU A 20 11.90 -9.84 7.76
N SER A 21 11.18 -8.79 8.18
CA SER A 21 11.83 -7.56 8.72
C SER A 21 12.29 -7.58 10.19
N SER A 22 11.73 -8.39 11.08
CA SER A 22 11.93 -8.17 12.53
C SER A 22 12.66 -9.30 13.27
N LYS A 23 12.29 -10.56 13.02
CA LYS A 23 12.82 -11.70 13.79
C LYS A 23 13.75 -12.56 12.94
N LEU A 24 13.35 -12.88 11.71
CA LEU A 24 14.18 -13.64 10.77
C LEU A 24 15.36 -12.82 10.25
N ALA A 25 15.18 -11.55 9.87
CA ALA A 25 16.28 -10.66 9.52
C ALA A 25 17.33 -10.55 10.63
N THR A 26 16.89 -10.37 11.88
CA THR A 26 17.77 -10.30 13.05
C THR A 26 18.57 -11.58 13.25
N LEU A 27 17.93 -12.75 13.06
CA LEU A 27 18.58 -14.06 13.14
C LEU A 27 19.57 -14.33 11.99
N LEU A 28 19.31 -13.77 10.80
CA LEU A 28 20.15 -13.94 9.62
C LEU A 28 21.29 -12.90 9.56
N THR A 29 21.21 -11.81 10.34
CA THR A 29 22.27 -10.81 10.53
C THR A 29 22.80 -10.27 9.19
N GLY A 30 21.91 -9.93 8.26
CA GLY A 30 22.27 -9.41 6.94
C GLY A 30 22.67 -10.45 5.89
N ARG A 31 22.60 -11.75 6.20
CA ARG A 31 22.85 -12.85 5.23
C ARG A 31 21.60 -13.25 4.46
N TYR A 32 20.89 -12.26 3.93
CA TYR A 32 19.73 -12.48 3.08
C TYR A 32 19.56 -11.30 2.12
N ILE A 33 18.96 -11.56 0.97
CA ILE A 33 18.53 -10.53 0.03
C ILE A 33 17.01 -10.46 0.14
N GLU A 34 16.49 -9.28 0.49
CA GLU A 34 15.05 -9.04 0.47
C GLU A 34 14.62 -8.62 -0.93
N ILE A 35 13.66 -9.34 -1.51
CA ILE A 35 13.03 -8.97 -2.77
C ILE A 35 11.59 -8.56 -2.45
N LYS A 36 11.27 -7.28 -2.68
CA LYS A 36 9.92 -6.76 -2.46
C LYS A 36 9.07 -6.98 -3.71
N MET A 37 7.91 -7.59 -3.52
CA MET A 37 6.94 -7.83 -4.59
C MET A 37 5.80 -6.80 -4.48
N LEU A 38 5.73 -5.89 -5.45
CA LEU A 38 4.59 -4.98 -5.60
C LEU A 38 3.64 -5.52 -6.70
N PRO A 39 2.40 -4.98 -6.77
CA PRO A 39 1.56 -5.20 -7.94
C PRO A 39 2.27 -4.81 -9.23
N LEU A 40 1.79 -5.35 -10.36
CA LEU A 40 2.40 -5.14 -11.66
C LEU A 40 2.50 -3.64 -11.97
N SER A 41 3.64 -3.21 -12.50
CA SER A 41 3.75 -1.93 -13.18
C SER A 41 2.83 -1.91 -14.40
N PHE A 42 2.52 -0.71 -14.91
CA PHE A 42 1.68 -0.61 -16.12
C PHE A 42 2.33 -1.33 -17.32
N LYS A 43 3.66 -1.33 -17.43
CA LYS A 43 4.39 -2.05 -18.46
C LYS A 43 4.19 -3.57 -18.37
N GLU A 44 4.29 -4.13 -17.16
CA GLU A 44 4.06 -5.56 -16.92
C GLU A 44 2.59 -5.93 -17.09
N TYR A 45 1.66 -5.07 -16.67
CA TYR A 45 0.23 -5.22 -16.94
C TYR A 45 -0.03 -5.35 -18.44
N LEU A 46 0.52 -4.45 -19.27
CA LEU A 46 0.39 -4.52 -20.73
C LEU A 46 1.01 -5.78 -21.33
N SER A 47 2.06 -6.34 -20.72
CA SER A 47 2.64 -7.61 -21.18
C SER A 47 1.70 -8.80 -21.02
N SER A 48 0.67 -8.68 -20.18
CA SER A 48 -0.35 -9.71 -20.00
C SER A 48 -1.40 -9.72 -21.12
N PHE A 49 -1.38 -8.78 -22.06
CA PHE A 49 -2.33 -8.69 -23.17
C PHE A 49 -1.61 -8.82 -24.51
N GLU A 50 -2.18 -9.60 -25.43
CA GLU A 50 -1.68 -9.73 -26.80
C GLU A 50 -1.79 -8.40 -27.56
N ASP A 51 -2.98 -7.80 -27.47
CA ASP A 51 -3.23 -6.46 -27.98
C ASP A 51 -2.70 -5.40 -26.99
N LYS A 52 -1.80 -4.54 -27.47
CA LYS A 52 -1.23 -3.40 -26.73
C LYS A 52 -1.71 -2.05 -27.25
N THR A 53 -2.71 -2.04 -28.13
CA THR A 53 -3.34 -0.80 -28.61
C THR A 53 -4.27 -0.19 -27.56
N ASP A 54 -4.71 1.06 -27.79
CA ASP A 54 -5.55 1.84 -26.87
C ASP A 54 -4.99 1.89 -25.42
N LEU A 55 -3.77 2.42 -25.32
CA LEU A 55 -3.07 2.60 -24.04
C LEU A 55 -3.89 3.40 -23.03
N SER A 56 -4.67 4.38 -23.50
CA SER A 56 -5.54 5.20 -22.66
C SER A 56 -6.62 4.38 -21.98
N ARG A 57 -7.31 3.49 -22.71
CA ARG A 57 -8.28 2.57 -22.12
C ARG A 57 -7.61 1.57 -21.19
N LYS A 58 -6.52 0.94 -21.63
CA LYS A 58 -5.80 -0.03 -20.79
C LYS A 58 -5.27 0.60 -19.50
N PHE A 59 -4.86 1.86 -19.54
CA PHE A 59 -4.46 2.58 -18.35
C PHE A 59 -5.64 2.84 -17.41
N ARG A 60 -6.81 3.24 -17.92
CA ARG A 60 -8.01 3.37 -17.09
C ARG A 60 -8.41 2.04 -16.44
N ASP A 61 -8.32 0.95 -17.20
CA ASP A 61 -8.64 -0.39 -16.70
C ASP A 61 -7.61 -0.88 -15.68
N TYR A 62 -6.32 -0.60 -15.88
CA TYR A 62 -5.26 -0.84 -14.90
C TYR A 62 -5.55 -0.14 -13.55
N LEU A 63 -6.02 1.11 -13.59
CA LEU A 63 -6.38 1.83 -12.37
C LEU A 63 -7.65 1.27 -11.71
N ARG A 64 -8.66 0.90 -12.51
CA ARG A 64 -9.98 0.47 -12.04
C ARG A 64 -10.01 -0.98 -11.54
N TYR A 65 -9.43 -1.88 -12.32
CA TYR A 65 -9.52 -3.34 -12.13
C TYR A 65 -8.29 -3.92 -11.43
N SER A 66 -7.42 -3.06 -10.91
CA SER A 66 -6.20 -3.40 -10.19
C SER A 66 -5.08 -4.00 -11.06
N SER A 67 -3.86 -3.87 -10.54
CA SER A 67 -2.65 -4.41 -11.12
C SER A 67 -2.11 -5.64 -10.39
N PHE A 68 -2.87 -6.19 -9.42
CA PHE A 68 -2.52 -7.49 -8.85
C PHE A 68 -2.55 -8.57 -9.94
N PRO A 69 -1.54 -9.47 -10.01
CA PRO A 69 -1.50 -10.51 -11.03
C PRO A 69 -2.80 -11.32 -11.14
N GLN A 70 -3.37 -11.71 -10.00
CA GLN A 70 -4.64 -12.45 -9.95
C GLN A 70 -5.83 -11.62 -10.45
N ALA A 71 -5.87 -10.32 -10.17
CA ALA A 71 -6.92 -9.43 -10.68
C ALA A 71 -6.84 -9.30 -12.20
N VAL A 72 -5.64 -9.27 -12.78
CA VAL A 72 -5.46 -9.28 -14.25
C VAL A 72 -5.98 -10.57 -14.87
N GLN A 73 -5.80 -11.72 -14.22
CA GLN A 73 -6.37 -12.99 -14.70
C GLN A 73 -7.90 -13.00 -14.60
N LEU A 74 -8.45 -12.51 -13.49
CA LEU A 74 -9.89 -12.37 -13.32
C LEU A 74 -10.50 -11.41 -14.34
N TYR A 75 -9.83 -10.32 -14.69
CA TYR A 75 -10.27 -9.38 -15.71
C TYR A 75 -10.48 -10.03 -17.09
N LYS A 76 -9.71 -11.08 -17.42
CA LYS A 76 -9.83 -11.79 -18.70
C LYS A 76 -11.00 -12.79 -18.72
N VAL A 77 -11.40 -13.31 -17.55
CA VAL A 77 -12.38 -14.40 -17.44
C VAL A 77 -13.72 -13.89 -16.92
N ASN A 78 -13.71 -13.22 -15.77
CA ASN A 78 -14.89 -12.65 -15.14
C ASN A 78 -14.51 -11.42 -14.27
N PRO A 79 -14.57 -10.21 -14.84
CA PRO A 79 -14.25 -8.96 -14.14
C PRO A 79 -15.07 -8.70 -12.87
N GLU A 80 -16.27 -9.28 -12.73
CA GLU A 80 -17.15 -9.05 -11.58
C GLU A 80 -16.54 -9.58 -10.28
N ASN A 81 -15.71 -10.63 -10.38
CA ASN A 81 -15.05 -11.25 -9.23
C ASN A 81 -13.87 -10.43 -8.69
N ILE A 82 -13.44 -9.37 -9.38
CA ILE A 82 -12.28 -8.57 -8.97
C ILE A 82 -12.55 -7.86 -7.66
N ASN A 83 -13.74 -7.29 -7.46
CA ASN A 83 -14.07 -6.60 -6.21
C ASN A 83 -14.12 -7.57 -5.02
N LEU A 84 -14.65 -8.78 -5.21
CA LEU A 84 -14.64 -9.84 -4.20
C LEU A 84 -13.21 -10.25 -3.83
N PHE A 85 -12.33 -10.35 -4.84
CA PHE A 85 -10.92 -10.64 -4.62
C PHE A 85 -10.20 -9.52 -3.85
N LEU A 86 -10.42 -8.25 -4.23
CA LEU A 86 -9.82 -7.10 -3.55
C LEU A 86 -10.34 -6.93 -2.12
N ASP A 87 -11.62 -7.21 -1.87
CA ASP A 87 -12.20 -7.28 -0.54
C ASP A 87 -11.50 -8.31 0.33
N GLY A 88 -11.30 -9.52 -0.20
CA GLY A 88 -10.58 -10.60 0.49
C GLY A 88 -9.13 -10.22 0.85
N ILE A 89 -8.41 -9.59 -0.08
CA ILE A 89 -7.06 -9.05 0.20
C ILE A 89 -7.12 -7.99 1.29
N TYR A 90 -7.96 -6.98 1.11
CA TYR A 90 -8.04 -5.84 2.02
C TYR A 90 -8.38 -6.28 3.44
N ASN A 91 -9.43 -7.08 3.60
CA ASN A 91 -9.85 -7.61 4.89
C ASN A 91 -8.75 -8.49 5.51
N THR A 92 -8.10 -9.35 4.72
CA THR A 92 -7.00 -10.18 5.25
C THR A 92 -5.88 -9.33 5.82
N ILE A 93 -5.42 -8.32 5.09
CA ILE A 93 -4.34 -7.44 5.55
C ILE A 93 -4.81 -6.59 6.74
N LEU A 94 -5.98 -5.97 6.66
CA LEU A 94 -6.50 -5.10 7.71
C LEU A 94 -6.71 -5.86 9.03
N PHE A 95 -7.33 -7.04 8.99
CA PHE A 95 -7.59 -7.82 10.19
C PHE A 95 -6.34 -8.53 10.73
N LYS A 96 -5.62 -9.28 9.89
CA LYS A 96 -4.49 -10.11 10.35
C LYS A 96 -3.21 -9.32 10.55
N ASP A 97 -2.94 -8.35 9.68
CA ASP A 97 -1.63 -7.69 9.66
C ASP A 97 -1.64 -6.38 10.42
N VAL A 98 -2.78 -5.68 10.44
CA VAL A 98 -2.93 -4.40 11.13
C VAL A 98 -3.56 -4.61 12.51
N MET A 99 -4.81 -5.09 12.57
CA MET A 99 -5.56 -5.16 13.83
C MET A 99 -4.96 -6.14 14.86
N GLN A 100 -4.83 -7.41 14.49
CA GLN A 100 -4.40 -8.45 15.42
C GLN A 100 -2.96 -8.23 15.94
N ARG A 101 -2.07 -7.70 15.10
CA ARG A 101 -0.63 -7.57 15.43
C ARG A 101 -0.31 -6.34 16.26
N LYS A 102 -0.95 -5.21 15.96
CA LYS A 102 -0.70 -3.94 16.65
C LYS A 102 -1.66 -3.72 17.81
N GLY A 103 -2.51 -4.70 18.11
CA GLY A 103 -3.51 -4.61 19.17
C GLY A 103 -4.55 -3.52 18.90
N ILE A 104 -4.83 -3.23 17.62
CA ILE A 104 -5.80 -2.21 17.23
C ILE A 104 -7.20 -2.82 17.36
N THR A 105 -8.00 -2.24 18.25
CA THR A 105 -9.35 -2.74 18.57
C THR A 105 -10.45 -2.03 17.79
N ASP A 106 -10.24 -0.76 17.43
CA ASP A 106 -11.25 0.04 16.73
C ASP A 106 -11.06 -0.04 15.20
N LYS A 107 -11.80 -0.97 14.59
CA LYS A 107 -11.82 -1.15 13.14
C LYS A 107 -12.36 0.08 12.40
N ASN A 108 -13.36 0.77 12.97
CA ASN A 108 -14.04 1.85 12.27
C ASN A 108 -13.12 3.06 12.10
N VAL A 109 -12.43 3.45 13.18
CA VAL A 109 -11.41 4.49 13.13
C VAL A 109 -10.30 4.12 12.14
N LEU A 110 -9.85 2.86 12.14
CA LEU A 110 -8.81 2.39 11.23
C LEU A 110 -9.22 2.46 9.75
N GLU A 111 -10.45 2.03 9.43
CA GLU A 111 -10.99 2.16 8.07
C GLU A 111 -11.12 3.63 7.64
N LYS A 112 -11.49 4.53 8.55
CA LYS A 112 -11.56 5.99 8.29
C LYS A 112 -10.19 6.58 8.03
N VAL A 113 -9.18 6.24 8.84
CA VAL A 113 -7.77 6.63 8.59
C VAL A 113 -7.33 6.15 7.21
N THR A 114 -7.61 4.88 6.89
CA THR A 114 -7.22 4.29 5.60
C THR A 114 -7.89 5.00 4.43
N LYS A 115 -9.20 5.28 4.51
CA LYS A 115 -9.94 6.03 3.49
C LYS A 115 -9.41 7.46 3.34
N TYR A 116 -9.09 8.13 4.44
CA TYR A 116 -8.51 9.48 4.40
C TYR A 116 -7.17 9.48 3.67
N LEU A 117 -6.28 8.54 3.98
CA LEU A 117 -4.97 8.42 3.31
C LEU A 117 -5.12 8.09 1.83
N TYR A 118 -6.05 7.19 1.49
CA TYR A 118 -6.37 6.87 0.10
C TYR A 118 -6.91 8.07 -0.66
N ASP A 119 -7.71 8.92 -0.01
CA ASP A 119 -8.23 10.12 -0.66
C ASP A 119 -7.12 11.16 -0.89
N ASN A 120 -6.18 11.25 0.04
CA ASN A 120 -5.08 12.21 0.04
C ASN A 120 -3.78 11.65 -0.55
N ILE A 121 -3.83 10.65 -1.42
CA ILE A 121 -2.61 10.11 -2.05
C ILE A 121 -1.83 11.22 -2.77
N GLY A 122 -0.51 11.23 -2.64
CA GLY A 122 0.36 12.24 -3.27
C GLY A 122 0.24 13.66 -2.71
N ASN A 123 -0.73 13.94 -1.83
CA ASN A 123 -0.83 15.19 -1.08
C ASN A 123 0.12 15.19 0.13
N ARG A 124 0.45 16.40 0.58
CA ARG A 124 1.20 16.60 1.82
C ARG A 124 0.23 16.44 2.99
N THR A 125 0.45 15.44 3.82
CA THR A 125 -0.43 15.09 4.93
C THR A 125 0.39 14.99 6.20
N SER A 126 -0.16 15.52 7.30
CA SER A 126 0.41 15.36 8.63
C SER A 126 -0.48 14.44 9.48
N ILE A 127 0.12 13.74 10.45
CA ILE A 127 -0.68 12.96 11.43
C ILE A 127 -1.69 13.86 12.14
N LYS A 128 -1.31 15.12 12.42
CA LYS A 128 -2.19 16.12 13.01
C LYS A 128 -3.40 16.41 12.12
N SER A 129 -3.20 16.64 10.83
CA SER A 129 -4.32 16.89 9.90
C SER A 129 -5.24 15.69 9.78
N ILE A 130 -4.72 14.46 9.88
CA ILE A 130 -5.55 13.25 9.92
C ILE A 130 -6.37 13.23 11.22
N SER A 131 -5.72 13.46 12.38
CA SER A 131 -6.39 13.51 13.71
C SER A 131 -7.50 14.55 13.74
N ASP A 132 -7.22 15.78 13.32
CA ASP A 132 -8.17 16.90 13.36
C ASP A 132 -9.42 16.60 12.50
N ASN A 133 -9.25 15.94 11.34
CA ASN A 133 -10.37 15.56 10.47
C ASN A 133 -11.19 14.38 11.03
N ILE A 134 -10.54 13.45 11.74
CA ILE A 134 -11.21 12.27 12.30
C ILE A 134 -11.89 12.60 13.63
N GLU A 135 -11.29 13.43 14.49
CA GLU A 135 -11.88 13.88 15.75
C GLU A 135 -13.20 14.64 15.54
N GLY A 136 -13.31 15.39 14.43
CA GLY A 136 -14.57 16.00 14.00
C GLY A 136 -15.70 14.99 13.72
N ILE A 137 -15.36 13.72 13.49
CA ILE A 137 -16.28 12.62 13.16
C ILE A 137 -16.43 11.64 14.35
N GLU A 138 -15.37 11.39 15.13
CA GLU A 138 -15.32 10.45 16.26
C GLU A 138 -14.58 11.06 17.46
N ARG A 139 -15.29 11.26 18.57
CA ARG A 139 -14.85 12.10 19.69
C ARG A 139 -13.73 11.55 20.60
N ASN A 140 -12.98 10.51 20.24
CA ASN A 140 -12.00 9.88 21.15
C ASN A 140 -10.68 9.42 20.51
N SER A 141 -10.40 9.78 19.25
CA SER A 141 -9.20 9.32 18.55
C SER A 141 -8.03 10.27 18.80
N SER A 142 -7.11 9.91 19.69
CA SER A 142 -5.93 10.73 19.99
C SER A 142 -4.91 10.73 18.85
N TYR A 143 -4.09 11.78 18.75
CA TYR A 143 -2.93 11.85 17.85
C TYR A 143 -2.06 10.57 17.87
N ASN A 144 -1.78 10.04 19.06
CA ASN A 144 -0.97 8.84 19.23
C ASN A 144 -1.67 7.60 18.64
N THR A 145 -2.99 7.49 18.81
CA THR A 145 -3.80 6.42 18.20
C THR A 145 -3.71 6.48 16.68
N ILE A 146 -3.91 7.67 16.10
CA ILE A 146 -3.83 7.87 14.65
C ILE A 146 -2.42 7.58 14.14
N SER A 147 -1.37 8.05 14.83
CA SER A 147 0.03 7.74 14.48
C SER A 147 0.26 6.23 14.43
N ASN A 148 -0.17 5.50 15.47
CA ASN A 148 -0.03 4.05 15.54
C ASN A 148 -0.78 3.34 14.40
N TYR A 149 -1.94 3.86 14.00
CA TYR A 149 -2.72 3.29 12.90
C TYR A 149 -2.02 3.52 11.55
N VAL A 150 -1.50 4.72 11.31
CA VAL A 150 -0.73 5.03 10.11
C VAL A 150 0.51 4.15 10.03
N ASP A 151 1.27 4.00 11.13
CA ASP A 151 2.45 3.13 11.17
C ASP A 151 2.08 1.67 10.91
N ALA A 152 0.96 1.19 11.46
CA ALA A 152 0.47 -0.16 11.21
C ALA A 152 0.09 -0.40 9.74
N LEU A 153 -0.50 0.59 9.07
CA LEU A 153 -0.82 0.53 7.64
C LEU A 153 0.44 0.58 6.75
N ILE A 154 1.50 1.26 7.20
CA ILE A 154 2.80 1.28 6.53
C ILE A 154 3.48 -0.08 6.65
N ASP A 155 3.50 -0.64 7.87
CA ASP A 155 4.08 -1.96 8.15
C ASP A 155 3.36 -3.09 7.39
N SER A 156 2.06 -2.91 7.10
CA SER A 156 1.27 -3.87 6.34
C SER A 156 1.34 -3.68 4.82
N TYR A 157 2.13 -2.71 4.32
CA TYR A 157 2.20 -2.32 2.91
C TYR A 157 0.87 -1.88 2.27
N LEU A 158 -0.15 -1.53 3.07
CA LEU A 158 -1.35 -0.87 2.55
C LEU A 158 -1.06 0.58 2.17
N ILE A 159 -0.11 1.20 2.88
CA ILE A 159 0.32 2.57 2.68
C ILE A 159 1.84 2.61 2.55
N PHE A 160 2.32 3.53 1.72
CA PHE A 160 3.75 3.80 1.56
C PHE A 160 4.02 5.27 1.85
N LYS A 161 4.92 5.52 2.81
CA LYS A 161 5.31 6.86 3.25
C LYS A 161 6.55 7.34 2.50
N VAL A 162 6.56 8.61 2.13
CA VAL A 162 7.72 9.34 1.60
C VAL A 162 7.97 10.58 2.44
N ASN A 163 9.16 10.62 3.05
CA ASN A 163 9.62 11.76 3.84
C ASN A 163 10.05 12.91 2.91
N ARG A 164 9.97 14.15 3.41
CA ARG A 164 10.51 15.30 2.69
C ARG A 164 12.04 15.26 2.70
N TYR A 165 12.65 15.56 1.56
CA TYR A 165 14.12 15.61 1.40
C TYR A 165 14.69 17.00 1.73
N ASP A 166 13.98 18.08 1.35
CA ASP A 166 14.42 19.46 1.60
C ASP A 166 14.05 19.97 2.99
N ILE A 167 14.90 19.63 3.96
CA ILE A 167 14.70 20.06 5.35
C ILE A 167 15.99 20.68 5.88
N LYS A 168 16.07 22.02 5.89
CA LYS A 168 17.12 22.74 6.62
C LYS A 168 16.78 22.79 8.11
N ARG A 169 17.69 22.21 8.91
CA ARG A 169 18.03 22.39 10.35
C ARG A 169 16.95 22.47 11.46
N THR A 170 15.65 22.65 11.19
CA THR A 170 14.58 22.58 12.23
C THR A 170 13.20 22.18 11.69
N GLU A 171 12.99 22.19 10.36
CA GLU A 171 11.70 21.81 9.76
C GLU A 171 11.45 20.29 9.67
N PHE A 172 12.35 19.44 10.17
CA PHE A 172 12.14 17.98 10.18
C PHE A 172 10.93 17.58 11.00
N LEU A 173 10.61 18.40 12.00
CA LEU A 173 9.46 18.24 12.87
C LEU A 173 8.14 18.66 12.19
N LYS A 174 8.17 19.35 11.03
CA LYS A 174 6.97 19.61 10.23
C LYS A 174 6.68 18.36 9.39
N THR A 175 5.95 17.43 10.00
CA THR A 175 5.47 16.16 9.43
C THR A 175 4.48 16.41 8.28
N GLN A 176 4.99 16.76 7.10
CA GLN A 176 4.20 16.89 5.86
C GLN A 176 4.66 15.83 4.87
N GLU A 177 4.52 14.58 5.24
CA GLU A 177 4.90 13.46 4.40
C GLU A 177 3.87 13.25 3.29
N LYS A 178 4.32 12.59 2.22
CA LYS A 178 3.41 12.09 1.19
C LYS A 178 3.14 10.62 1.43
N TYR A 179 1.89 10.23 1.22
CA TYR A 179 1.45 8.85 1.33
C TYR A 179 0.97 8.36 -0.04
N TYR A 180 1.30 7.12 -0.35
CA TYR A 180 0.94 6.43 -1.59
C TYR A 180 0.35 5.07 -1.25
N ALA A 181 -0.38 4.48 -2.19
CA ALA A 181 -1.08 3.22 -1.98
C ALA A 181 -1.10 2.37 -3.25
N ILE A 182 -1.49 1.12 -3.09
CA ILE A 182 -1.84 0.26 -4.23
C ILE A 182 -3.13 0.80 -4.84
N ILE A 183 -3.06 1.23 -6.11
CA ILE A 183 -4.19 1.90 -6.78
C ILE A 183 -5.46 1.05 -6.80
N GLY A 184 -5.34 -0.26 -7.05
CA GLY A 184 -6.50 -1.14 -7.07
C GLY A 184 -7.25 -1.19 -5.74
N LEU A 185 -6.55 -1.17 -4.61
CA LEU A 185 -7.18 -1.13 -3.28
C LEU A 185 -7.80 0.23 -2.98
N ARG A 186 -7.15 1.32 -3.41
CA ARG A 186 -7.74 2.67 -3.36
C ARG A 186 -9.05 2.72 -4.13
N TYR A 187 -9.05 2.20 -5.36
CA TYR A 187 -10.22 2.24 -6.24
C TYR A 187 -11.36 1.39 -5.70
N TYR A 188 -11.04 0.21 -5.16
CA TYR A 188 -12.02 -0.64 -4.48
C TYR A 188 -12.66 0.06 -3.26
N MET A 189 -11.86 0.79 -2.47
CA MET A 189 -12.35 1.48 -1.26
C MET A 189 -13.10 2.80 -1.52
N LEU A 190 -12.65 3.61 -2.47
CA LEU A 190 -13.19 4.96 -2.74
C LEU A 190 -14.06 5.04 -3.98
N GLY A 191 -14.05 4.01 -4.84
CA GLY A 191 -14.66 4.05 -6.15
C GLY A 191 -13.97 5.03 -7.10
N GLN A 192 -14.68 5.37 -8.18
CA GLN A 192 -14.24 6.39 -9.13
C GLN A 192 -14.60 7.78 -8.59
N LYS A 193 -13.60 8.52 -8.09
CA LYS A 193 -13.75 9.95 -7.84
C LYS A 193 -13.50 10.76 -9.11
N SER A 194 -14.02 11.99 -9.17
CA SER A 194 -13.93 12.87 -10.34
C SER A 194 -12.48 13.09 -10.81
N ASN A 195 -12.29 13.48 -12.07
CA ASN A 195 -10.99 13.68 -12.74
C ASN A 195 -10.00 14.64 -12.03
N LYS A 196 -10.42 15.38 -10.98
CA LYS A 196 -9.55 16.27 -10.21
C LYS A 196 -8.35 15.56 -9.55
N ASP A 197 -8.44 14.25 -9.30
CA ASP A 197 -7.37 13.49 -8.62
C ASP A 197 -6.33 12.88 -9.58
N MET A 198 -6.51 13.02 -10.91
CA MET A 198 -5.70 12.26 -11.87
C MET A 198 -4.19 12.57 -11.77
N GLY A 199 -3.82 13.82 -11.47
CA GLY A 199 -2.41 14.20 -11.28
C GLY A 199 -1.76 13.43 -10.13
N HIS A 200 -2.44 13.32 -8.98
CA HIS A 200 -1.95 12.57 -7.82
C HIS A 200 -1.95 11.05 -8.06
N ILE A 201 -2.93 10.54 -8.79
CA ILE A 201 -2.99 9.13 -9.18
C ILE A 201 -1.79 8.78 -10.08
N LEU A 202 -1.48 9.63 -11.08
CA LEU A 202 -0.31 9.44 -11.94
C LEU A 202 0.98 9.48 -11.15
N GLU A 203 1.13 10.47 -10.25
CA GLU A 203 2.28 10.55 -9.33
C GLU A 203 2.44 9.26 -8.51
N ASN A 204 1.34 8.72 -7.97
CA ASN A 204 1.34 7.46 -7.23
C ASN A 204 1.78 6.28 -8.10
N VAL A 205 1.30 6.19 -9.34
CA VAL A 205 1.72 5.11 -10.25
C VAL A 205 3.21 5.18 -10.53
N VAL A 206 3.75 6.38 -10.79
CA VAL A 206 5.19 6.58 -10.99
C VAL A 206 5.98 6.21 -9.73
N TYR A 207 5.49 6.61 -8.55
CA TYR A 207 6.10 6.23 -7.28
C TYR A 207 6.22 4.71 -7.11
N LEU A 208 5.15 3.96 -7.41
CA LEU A 208 5.17 2.49 -7.30
C LEU A 208 6.20 1.86 -8.25
N VAL A 209 6.39 2.42 -9.44
CA VAL A 209 7.42 1.94 -10.39
C VAL A 209 8.83 2.18 -9.86
N ILE A 210 9.10 3.37 -9.31
CA ILE A 210 10.41 3.73 -8.70
C ILE A 210 10.67 2.91 -7.43
N LYS A 211 9.62 2.44 -6.74
CA LYS A 211 9.80 1.60 -5.56
C LYS A 211 10.07 0.12 -5.92
N LEU A 212 9.63 -0.30 -7.09
CA LEU A 212 9.81 -1.66 -7.61
C LEU A 212 11.19 -1.88 -8.24
N HIS A 213 11.85 -0.82 -8.74
CA HIS A 213 13.12 -0.86 -9.49
C HIS A 213 14.17 0.05 -8.85
#